data_AF-U2L2B6-F1
#
_entry.id   AF-U2L2B6-F1
#
_cell.length_a   1.000
_cell.length_b   1.000
_cell.length_c   1.000
_cell.angle_alpha   90.00
_cell.angle_beta   90.00
_cell.angle_gamma   90.00
#
_symmetry.space_group_name_H-M   'P 1'
#
loop_
_entity.id
_entity.type
_entity.pdbx_description
1 polymer ?
#
loop_
_entity_poly.entity_id
_entity_poly.type
_entity_poly.pdbx_seq_one_letter_code
_entity_poly.pdbx_strand_id
1 'polypeptide(L)'
;MSMNEETLCRMQHMRLLGMHAAFKASQENFTLDKMTNDEFTSWLITNEWDGRCNRTIERLVKAAGFRYEASLEHIDYRCRESWIAT
;
A
#
# COMPACT_ATOMS: atom_id res chain seq x y z
N MET A 1 23.08 -8.06 -18.03
CA MET A 1 21.94 -7.71 -17.17
C MET A 1 20.78 -7.37 -18.08
N SER A 2 19.61 -7.93 -17.83
CA SER A 2 18.41 -7.57 -18.58
C SER A 2 17.98 -6.15 -18.21
N MET A 3 17.46 -5.38 -19.16
CA MET A 3 16.91 -4.02 -18.91
C MET A 3 15.90 -4.00 -17.75
N ASN A 4 15.17 -5.11 -17.55
CA ASN A 4 14.21 -5.26 -16.47
C ASN A 4 14.87 -5.38 -15.09
N GLU A 5 16.02 -6.06 -15.00
CA GLU A 5 16.79 -6.18 -13.76
C GLU A 5 17.41 -4.84 -13.36
N GLU A 6 17.89 -4.07 -14.33
CA GLU A 6 18.40 -2.72 -14.08
C GLU A 6 17.30 -1.80 -13.55
N THR A 7 16.10 -1.90 -14.12
CA THR A 7 14.94 -1.13 -13.70
C THR A 7 14.53 -1.48 -12.27
N LEU A 8 14.46 -2.77 -11.94
CA LEU A 8 14.21 -3.23 -10.57
C LEU A 8 15.27 -2.73 -9.58
N CYS A 9 16.55 -2.83 -9.94
CA CYS A 9 17.65 -2.35 -9.13
C CYS A 9 17.56 -0.83 -8.87
N ARG A 10 17.22 -0.04 -9.90
CA ARG A 10 17.00 1.41 -9.75
C ARG A 10 15.81 1.71 -8.83
N MET A 11 14.70 0.98 -8.96
CA MET A 11 13.54 1.14 -8.06
C MET A 11 13.90 0.86 -6.60
N GLN A 12 14.70 -0.18 -6.33
CA GLN A 12 15.20 -0.47 -4.99
C GLN A 12 16.08 0.67 -4.44
N HIS A 13 17.02 1.17 -5.24
CA HIS A 13 17.90 2.28 -4.85
C HIS A 13 17.11 3.56 -4.52
N MET A 14 16.06 3.85 -5.29
CA MET A 14 15.16 4.99 -5.05
C MET A 14 14.16 4.76 -3.92
N ARG A 15 14.16 3.57 -3.29
CA ARG A 15 13.21 3.16 -2.24
C ARG A 15 11.75 3.17 -2.70
N LEU A 16 11.50 2.87 -3.98
CA LEU A 16 10.18 2.66 -4.57
C LEU A 16 9.74 1.20 -4.36
N LEU A 17 9.56 0.81 -3.11
CA LEU A 17 9.37 -0.59 -2.72
C LEU A 17 8.03 -1.16 -3.19
N GLY A 18 6.96 -0.35 -3.18
CA GLY A 18 5.64 -0.77 -3.66
C GLY A 18 5.63 -0.90 -5.17
N MET A 19 6.24 0.05 -5.88
CA MET A 19 6.42 -0.02 -7.33
C MET A 19 7.27 -1.24 -7.74
N HIS A 20 8.34 -1.52 -7.00
CA HIS A 20 9.19 -2.69 -7.26
C HIS A 20 8.41 -4.00 -7.13
N ALA A 21 7.59 -4.15 -6.08
CA ALA A 21 6.76 -5.32 -5.89
C ALA A 21 5.70 -5.46 -6.99
N ALA A 22 5.05 -4.36 -7.36
CA ALA A 22 4.05 -4.33 -8.43
C ALA A 22 4.67 -4.68 -9.80
N PHE A 23 5.82 -4.10 -10.15
CA PHE A 23 6.52 -4.40 -11.39
C PHE A 23 7.05 -5.84 -11.47
N LYS A 24 7.39 -6.45 -10.33
CA LYS A 24 7.72 -7.87 -10.30
C LYS A 24 6.47 -8.73 -10.50
N ALA A 25 5.37 -8.39 -9.84
CA ALA A 25 4.09 -9.07 -10.01
C ALA A 25 3.55 -8.96 -11.44
N SER A 26 3.85 -7.86 -12.16
CA SER A 26 3.45 -7.71 -13.56
C SER A 26 4.18 -8.61 -14.52
N GLN A 27 5.37 -9.10 -14.17
CA GLN A 27 6.09 -10.07 -15.00
C GLN A 27 5.52 -11.48 -14.86
N GLU A 28 4.85 -11.77 -13.74
CA GLU A 28 4.27 -13.08 -13.43
C GLU A 28 2.77 -13.15 -13.84
N ASN A 29 2.09 -12.01 -13.93
CA ASN A 29 0.64 -11.93 -14.17
C ASN A 29 0.26 -11.55 -15.61
N PHE A 30 -0.29 -12.54 -16.34
CA PHE A 30 -0.84 -12.39 -17.69
C PHE A 30 -2.04 -11.42 -17.81
N THR A 31 -2.69 -11.06 -16.69
CA THR A 31 -3.85 -10.15 -16.70
C THR A 31 -3.47 -8.71 -16.99
N LEU A 32 -2.20 -8.34 -16.77
CA LEU A 32 -1.68 -6.99 -17.01
C LEU A 32 -1.32 -6.73 -18.48
N ASP A 33 -1.26 -7.78 -19.32
CA ASP A 33 -1.04 -7.66 -20.77
C ASP A 33 -2.15 -6.87 -21.49
N LYS A 34 -3.29 -6.67 -20.83
CA LYS A 34 -4.43 -5.91 -21.38
C LYS A 34 -4.45 -4.45 -20.97
N MET A 35 -3.58 -4.02 -20.05
CA MET A 35 -3.50 -2.61 -19.66
C MET A 35 -2.75 -1.81 -20.72
N THR A 36 -3.24 -0.60 -21.00
CA THR A 36 -2.47 0.37 -21.79
C THR A 36 -1.29 0.90 -20.98
N ASN A 37 -0.30 1.50 -21.65
CA ASN A 37 0.93 1.96 -20.99
C ASN A 37 0.67 3.02 -19.90
N ASP A 38 -0.33 3.89 -20.10
CA ASP A 38 -0.77 4.91 -19.15
C ASP A 38 -1.47 4.29 -17.94
N GLU A 39 -2.34 3.29 -18.16
CA GLU A 39 -2.98 2.52 -17.09
C GLU A 39 -1.94 1.76 -16.26
N PHE A 40 -0.96 1.14 -16.91
CA PHE A 40 0.13 0.44 -16.25
C PHE A 40 0.96 1.38 -15.37
N THR A 41 1.30 2.56 -15.90
CA THR A 41 2.05 3.58 -15.15
C THR A 41 1.24 4.07 -13.95
N SER A 42 -0.06 4.33 -14.14
CA SER A 42 -0.98 4.71 -13.05
C SER A 42 -1.01 3.64 -11.96
N TRP A 43 -1.18 2.38 -12.35
CA TRP A 43 -1.20 1.24 -11.42
C TRP A 43 0.10 1.10 -10.61
N LEU A 44 1.27 1.25 -11.26
CA LEU A 44 2.56 1.22 -10.57
C LEU A 44 2.69 2.33 -9.52
N ILE A 45 2.22 3.55 -9.83
CA ILE A 45 2.26 4.69 -8.92
C ILE A 45 1.30 4.47 -7.75
N THR A 46 0.09 3.98 -8.00
CA THR A 46 -0.89 3.68 -6.94
C THR A 46 -0.33 2.66 -5.95
N ASN A 47 0.29 1.58 -6.41
CA ASN A 47 0.91 0.59 -5.53
C ASN A 47 2.03 1.18 -4.66
N GLU A 48 2.82 2.11 -5.20
CA GLU A 48 3.84 2.80 -4.42
C GLU A 48 3.23 3.70 -3.34
N TRP A 49 2.19 4.44 -3.70
CA TRP A 49 1.46 5.29 -2.77
C TRP A 49 0.84 4.47 -1.63
N ASP A 50 0.16 3.37 -1.96
CA ASP A 50 -0.45 2.47 -0.98
C ASP A 50 0.61 1.86 -0.06
N GLY A 51 1.75 1.41 -0.62
CA GLY A 51 2.86 0.90 0.16
C GLY A 51 3.44 1.95 1.14
N ARG A 52 3.47 3.23 0.77
CA ARG A 52 3.89 4.33 1.67
C ARG A 52 2.87 4.60 2.76
N CYS A 53 1.59 4.61 2.42
CA CYS A 53 0.51 4.79 3.37
C CYS A 53 0.51 3.64 4.38
N ASN A 54 0.62 2.39 3.92
CA ASN A 54 0.64 1.21 4.77
C ASN A 54 1.82 1.23 5.77
N ARG A 55 3.04 1.54 5.32
CA ARG A 55 4.21 1.70 6.22
C ARG A 55 4.01 2.82 7.24
N THR A 56 3.34 3.90 6.84
CA THR A 56 3.03 5.02 7.75
C THR A 56 2.04 4.58 8.82
N ILE A 57 0.98 3.88 8.43
CA ILE A 57 -0.02 3.31 9.34
C ILE A 57 0.65 2.34 10.31
N GLU A 58 1.42 1.36 9.82
CA GLU A 58 2.14 0.40 10.65
C GLU A 58 3.05 1.08 11.68
N ARG A 59 3.79 2.13 11.26
CA ARG A 59 4.63 2.92 12.15
C ARG A 59 3.80 3.65 13.21
N LEU A 60 2.68 4.25 12.84
CA LEU A 60 1.80 4.97 13.76
C LEU A 60 1.13 4.02 14.76
N VAL A 61 0.66 2.86 14.31
CA VAL A 61 0.09 1.82 15.16
C VAL A 61 1.13 1.33 16.18
N LYS A 62 2.36 1.08 15.74
CA LYS A 62 3.46 0.70 16.64
C LYS A 62 3.81 1.83 17.63
N ALA A 63 3.80 3.08 17.18
CA ALA A 63 4.11 4.24 18.02
C ALA A 63 3.00 4.53 19.06
N ALA A 64 1.74 4.21 18.75
CA ALA A 64 0.62 4.39 19.67
C ALA A 64 0.72 3.48 20.91
N GLY A 65 1.45 2.36 20.83
CA GLY A 65 1.77 1.53 21.99
C GLY A 65 0.55 0.91 22.66
N PHE A 66 -0.44 0.49 21.88
CA PHE A 66 -1.65 -0.12 22.41
C PHE A 66 -1.33 -1.34 23.29
N ARG A 67 -1.92 -1.40 24.49
CA ARG A 67 -1.76 -2.52 25.43
C ARG A 67 -2.33 -3.83 24.88
N TYR A 68 -3.36 -3.73 24.06
CA TYR A 68 -4.03 -4.85 23.39
C TYR A 68 -3.95 -4.65 21.88
N GLU A 69 -3.99 -5.74 21.12
CA GLU A 69 -3.94 -5.71 19.67
C GLU A 69 -5.12 -4.89 19.11
N ALA A 70 -4.80 -3.73 18.54
CA ALA A 70 -5.79 -2.87 17.89
C ALA A 70 -6.02 -3.37 16.47
N SER A 71 -7.25 -3.76 16.17
CA SER A 71 -7.71 -4.16 14.83
C SER A 71 -8.89 -3.28 14.41
N LEU A 72 -9.16 -3.22 13.10
CA LEU A 72 -10.30 -2.45 12.57
C LEU A 72 -11.64 -2.92 13.17
N GLU A 73 -11.75 -4.22 13.48
CA GLU A 73 -12.93 -4.85 14.05
C GLU A 73 -13.25 -4.34 15.47
N HIS A 74 -12.23 -3.83 16.19
CA HIS A 74 -12.38 -3.27 17.53
C HIS A 74 -12.82 -1.81 17.53
N ILE A 75 -13.05 -1.19 16.37
CA ILE A 75 -13.56 0.19 16.29
C ILE A 75 -15.07 0.18 16.60
N ASP A 76 -15.46 0.80 17.71
CA ASP A 76 -16.87 0.99 18.04
C ASP A 76 -17.49 2.12 17.21
N TYR A 77 -18.16 1.75 16.12
CA TYR A 77 -18.89 2.68 15.27
C TYR A 77 -20.25 3.13 15.84
N ARG A 78 -20.62 2.67 17.05
CA ARG A 78 -21.93 2.95 17.67
C ARG A 78 -21.99 4.27 18.41
N CYS A 79 -20.98 5.15 18.28
CA CYS A 79 -21.05 6.52 18.77
C CYS A 79 -22.09 7.33 17.97
N ARG A 80 -23.38 7.03 18.17
CA ARG A 80 -24.53 7.79 17.71
C ARG A 80 -25.14 8.45 18.94
N GLU A 81 -25.14 9.76 18.88
CA GLU A 81 -25.67 10.76 19.82
C GLU A 81 -26.74 10.24 20.79
N SER A 82 -26.37 10.06 22.05
CA SER A 82 -27.30 10.04 23.17
C SER A 82 -26.81 11.02 24.23
N TRP A 83 -26.87 12.31 23.88
CA TRP A 83 -26.66 13.42 24.81
C TRP A 83 -27.87 14.36 24.88
N ILE A 84 -29.06 13.88 24.47
CA ILE A 84 -30.30 14.65 24.56
C ILE A 84 -31.43 13.75 25.07
N ALA A 85 -31.43 13.42 26.37
CA ALA A 85 -32.62 13.10 27.16
C ALA A 85 -32.23 12.73 28.59
N THR A 86 -32.22 13.70 29.51
CA THR A 86 -32.78 13.60 30.87
C THR A 86 -32.97 15.02 31.39
#